data_AF-A0A2S6CYU6-F1
#
_entry.id   AF-A0A2S6CYU6-F1
#
_cell.length_a   1.000
_cell.length_b   1.000
_cell.length_c   1.000
_cell.angle_alpha   90.00
_cell.angle_beta   90.00
_cell.angle_gamma   90.00
#
_symmetry.space_group_name_H-M   'P 1'
#
loop_
_entity.id
_entity.type
_entity.pdbx_description
1 polymer ?
#
loop_
_entity_poly.entity_id
_entity_poly.type
_entity_poly.pdbx_seq_one_letter_code
_entity_poly.pdbx_strand_id
1 'polypeptide(L)'
;MRFPREVAKSWLSKAELETDSFDCFVSLWFGFNAIYNEFFFGNERQAIGDLVYSNQYTLSSQKFVKIFNHHSVSFFKTRIIRDCRGIGKDTSEYAAIIGNTYYSPNRRLKALLMILYQVRCNLFHGNKIYDRDSDRQVISNAAAALMVILQAYINL
;
A
#
# COMPACT_ATOMS: atom_id res chain seq x y z
N MET A 1 -3.07 -19.43 -4.77
CA MET A 1 -2.35 -19.75 -3.52
C MET A 1 -3.35 -20.40 -2.56
N ARG A 2 -3.01 -21.47 -1.83
CA ARG A 2 -4.03 -22.26 -1.08
C ARG A 2 -4.55 -21.56 0.19
N PHE A 3 -3.80 -20.62 0.77
CA PHE A 3 -4.17 -19.87 2.00
C PHE A 3 -3.59 -18.44 2.02
N PRO A 4 -4.08 -17.52 1.16
CA PRO A 4 -3.51 -16.18 1.00
C PRO A 4 -3.49 -15.36 2.30
N ARG A 5 -4.56 -15.42 3.10
CA ARG A 5 -4.65 -14.68 4.38
C ARG A 5 -3.75 -15.23 5.48
N GLU A 6 -3.49 -16.53 5.50
CA GLU A 6 -2.57 -17.13 6.48
C GLU A 6 -1.12 -16.76 6.19
N VAL A 7 -0.74 -16.80 4.91
CA VAL A 7 0.56 -16.31 4.44
C VAL A 7 0.71 -14.82 4.77
N ALA A 8 -0.33 -14.02 4.47
CA ALA A 8 -0.35 -12.60 4.82
C ALA A 8 -0.18 -12.34 6.32
N LYS A 9 -0.83 -13.15 7.17
CA LYS A 9 -0.71 -13.07 8.64
C LYS A 9 0.71 -13.39 9.12
N SER A 10 1.35 -14.40 8.55
CA SER A 10 2.75 -14.73 8.88
C SER A 10 3.71 -13.58 8.55
N TRP A 11 3.55 -12.97 7.37
CA TRP A 11 4.34 -11.81 6.97
C TRP A 11 4.05 -10.56 7.82
N LEU A 12 2.81 -10.35 8.23
CA LEU A 12 2.45 -9.28 9.17
C LEU A 12 3.19 -9.47 10.50
N SER A 13 3.18 -10.69 11.07
CA SER A 13 3.89 -10.96 12.33
C SER A 13 5.40 -10.77 12.21
N LYS A 14 6.00 -11.10 11.06
CA LYS A 14 7.40 -10.76 10.78
C LYS A 14 7.60 -9.24 10.77
N ALA A 15 6.77 -8.50 10.04
CA ALA A 15 6.88 -7.05 9.93
C ALA A 15 6.74 -6.31 11.26
N GLU A 16 5.94 -6.82 12.19
CA GLU A 16 5.75 -6.27 13.55
C GLU A 16 7.02 -6.41 14.43
N LEU A 17 7.95 -7.28 14.06
CA LEU A 17 9.23 -7.47 14.76
C LEU A 17 10.38 -6.67 14.12
N GLU A 18 10.17 -6.08 12.94
CA GLU A 18 11.21 -5.33 12.23
C GLU A 18 11.42 -3.96 12.87
N THR A 19 12.67 -3.61 13.17
CA THR A 19 13.03 -2.27 13.69
C THR A 19 13.28 -1.25 12.58
N ASP A 20 13.66 -1.73 11.40
CA ASP A 20 13.91 -0.89 10.23
C ASP A 20 12.62 -0.76 9.38
N SER A 21 12.29 0.47 8.98
CA SER A 21 11.05 0.75 8.25
C SER A 21 11.04 0.17 6.83
N PHE A 22 12.20 -0.01 6.20
CA PHE A 22 12.31 -0.65 4.89
C PHE A 22 12.01 -2.14 5.00
N ASP A 23 12.65 -2.84 5.94
CA ASP A 23 12.42 -4.27 6.13
C ASP A 23 10.97 -4.54 6.57
N CYS A 24 10.41 -3.65 7.40
CA CYS A 24 8.99 -3.65 7.74
C CYS A 24 8.12 -3.49 6.48
N PHE A 25 8.36 -2.47 5.65
CA PHE A 25 7.58 -2.23 4.43
C PHE A 25 7.66 -3.40 3.43
N VAL A 26 8.85 -3.97 3.23
CA VAL A 26 9.06 -5.11 2.33
C VAL A 26 8.31 -6.34 2.83
N SER A 27 8.41 -6.64 4.13
CA SER A 27 7.66 -7.75 4.75
C SER A 27 6.15 -7.56 4.62
N LEU A 28 5.64 -6.35 4.87
CA LEU A 28 4.23 -6.01 4.65
C LEU A 28 3.82 -6.15 3.19
N TRP A 29 4.68 -5.76 2.24
CA TRP A 29 4.39 -5.90 0.81
C TRP A 29 4.29 -7.36 0.39
N PHE A 30 5.13 -8.26 0.93
CA PHE A 30 4.99 -9.70 0.70
C PHE A 30 3.68 -10.24 1.24
N GLY A 31 3.27 -9.79 2.44
CA GLY A 31 1.96 -10.14 2.99
C GLY A 31 0.80 -9.65 2.12
N PHE A 32 0.87 -8.41 1.62
CA PHE A 32 -0.14 -7.87 0.72
C PHE A 32 -0.15 -8.57 -0.65
N ASN A 33 1.03 -8.91 -1.20
CA ASN A 33 1.19 -9.70 -2.41
C ASN A 33 0.49 -11.05 -2.30
N ALA A 34 0.64 -11.75 -1.18
CA ALA A 34 -0.05 -13.02 -0.97
C ALA A 34 -1.57 -12.93 -1.16
N ILE A 35 -2.18 -11.77 -0.84
CA ILE A 35 -3.61 -11.52 -0.99
C ILE A 35 -3.96 -11.16 -2.44
N TYR A 36 -3.35 -10.10 -3.01
CA TYR A 36 -3.74 -9.66 -4.35
C TYR A 36 -3.31 -10.62 -5.47
N ASN A 37 -2.36 -11.52 -5.21
CA ASN A 37 -1.85 -12.45 -6.22
C ASN A 37 -2.89 -13.48 -6.69
N GLU A 38 -4.00 -13.67 -5.95
CA GLU A 38 -5.15 -14.44 -6.46
C GLU A 38 -5.77 -13.84 -7.73
N PHE A 39 -5.63 -12.52 -7.90
CA PHE A 39 -6.16 -11.77 -9.05
C PHE A 39 -5.07 -11.50 -10.10
N PHE A 40 -3.87 -12.05 -9.95
CA PHE A 40 -2.75 -11.71 -10.82
C PHE A 40 -2.70 -12.54 -12.10
N PHE A 41 -2.94 -11.86 -13.22
CA PHE A 41 -2.81 -12.40 -14.58
C PHE A 41 -1.82 -11.57 -15.43
N GLY A 42 -0.66 -11.25 -14.87
CA GLY A 42 0.42 -10.53 -15.56
C GLY A 42 0.43 -9.00 -15.38
N ASN A 43 -0.55 -8.43 -14.67
CA ASN A 43 -0.61 -6.99 -14.38
C ASN A 43 -0.92 -6.73 -12.90
N GLU A 44 0.08 -6.32 -12.13
CA GLU A 44 -0.06 -6.10 -10.67
C GLU A 44 -1.03 -4.97 -10.34
N ARG A 45 -1.02 -3.88 -11.14
CA ARG A 45 -1.92 -2.74 -10.89
C ARG A 45 -3.38 -3.13 -11.08
N GLN A 46 -3.64 -3.98 -12.07
CA GLN A 46 -4.96 -4.54 -12.29
C GLN A 46 -5.34 -5.49 -11.15
N ALA A 47 -4.47 -6.41 -10.76
CA ALA A 47 -4.70 -7.35 -9.66
C ALA A 47 -5.03 -6.64 -8.33
N ILE A 48 -4.30 -5.56 -8.00
CA ILE A 48 -4.61 -4.72 -6.83
C ILE A 48 -5.99 -4.07 -6.96
N GLY A 49 -6.33 -3.59 -8.16
CA GLY A 49 -7.67 -3.07 -8.44
C GLY A 49 -8.76 -4.12 -8.24
N ASP A 50 -8.56 -5.31 -8.78
CA ASP A 50 -9.51 -6.42 -8.73
C ASP A 50 -9.71 -6.90 -7.29
N LEU A 51 -8.65 -6.95 -6.47
CA LEU A 51 -8.77 -7.16 -5.03
C LEU A 51 -9.68 -6.12 -4.35
N VAL A 52 -9.47 -4.83 -4.65
CA VAL A 52 -10.21 -3.72 -4.02
C VAL A 52 -11.69 -3.72 -4.39
N TYR A 53 -12.04 -4.22 -5.57
CA TYR A 53 -13.42 -4.29 -6.05
C TYR A 53 -14.03 -5.69 -5.98
N SER A 54 -13.31 -6.68 -5.46
CA SER A 54 -13.82 -8.04 -5.26
C SER A 54 -14.82 -8.10 -4.13
N ASN A 55 -15.95 -8.78 -4.38
CA ASN A 55 -16.94 -9.08 -3.35
C ASN A 55 -16.38 -9.93 -2.20
N GLN A 56 -15.40 -10.79 -2.49
CA GLN A 56 -14.77 -11.70 -1.51
C GLN A 56 -13.94 -10.96 -0.46
N TYR A 57 -13.40 -9.79 -0.81
CA TYR A 57 -12.49 -9.01 0.05
C TYR A 57 -13.06 -7.65 0.44
N THR A 58 -14.38 -7.55 0.54
CA THR A 58 -15.08 -6.30 0.87
C THR A 58 -14.76 -5.85 2.30
N LEU A 59 -14.17 -4.67 2.46
CA LEU A 59 -13.92 -4.06 3.77
C LEU A 59 -15.19 -3.37 4.31
N SER A 60 -15.38 -3.43 5.63
CA SER A 60 -16.46 -2.70 6.30
C SER A 60 -16.19 -1.19 6.36
N SER A 61 -17.24 -0.40 6.56
CA SER A 61 -17.14 1.06 6.75
C SER A 61 -16.19 1.43 7.88
N GLN A 62 -16.19 0.68 9.00
CA GLN A 62 -15.29 0.92 10.13
C GLN A 62 -13.82 0.73 9.74
N LYS A 63 -13.51 -0.27 8.89
CA LYS A 63 -12.15 -0.49 8.40
C LYS A 63 -11.70 0.65 7.47
N PHE A 64 -12.58 1.12 6.59
CA PHE A 64 -12.28 2.30 5.77
C PHE A 64 -12.01 3.55 6.62
N VAL A 65 -12.82 3.81 7.64
CA VAL A 65 -12.60 4.92 8.58
C VAL A 65 -11.24 4.78 9.27
N LYS A 66 -10.91 3.58 9.77
CA LYS A 66 -9.61 3.31 10.41
C LYS A 66 -8.44 3.58 9.46
N ILE A 67 -8.53 3.13 8.21
CA ILE A 67 -7.49 3.35 7.19
C ILE A 67 -7.35 4.85 6.89
N PHE A 68 -8.43 5.54 6.51
CA PHE A 68 -8.33 6.92 6.02
C PHE A 68 -8.05 7.97 7.11
N ASN A 69 -8.30 7.63 8.37
CA ASN A 69 -7.95 8.47 9.53
C ASN A 69 -6.55 8.18 10.07
N HIS A 70 -5.86 7.14 9.58
CA HIS A 70 -4.49 6.87 10.01
C HIS A 70 -3.55 7.99 9.57
N HIS A 71 -2.70 8.47 10.48
CA HIS A 71 -1.85 9.65 10.26
C HIS A 71 -0.94 9.50 9.02
N SER A 72 -0.44 8.29 8.77
CA SER A 72 0.42 8.02 7.60
C SER A 72 -0.32 8.09 6.26
N VAL A 73 -1.64 7.92 6.23
CA VAL A 73 -2.43 8.13 5.00
C VAL A 73 -2.57 9.62 4.71
N SER A 74 -2.65 10.47 5.74
CA SER A 74 -2.66 11.92 5.57
C SER A 74 -1.35 12.45 4.97
N PHE A 75 -0.21 11.83 5.29
CA PHE A 75 1.07 12.15 4.64
C PHE A 75 1.00 12.01 3.11
N PHE A 76 0.36 10.95 2.60
CA PHE A 76 0.24 10.72 1.15
C PHE A 76 -0.86 11.53 0.45
N LYS A 77 -1.66 12.31 1.18
CA LYS A 77 -2.57 13.29 0.56
C LYS A 77 -1.82 14.50 0.01
N THR A 78 -0.65 14.80 0.56
CA THR A 78 0.16 15.97 0.20
C THR A 78 1.52 15.57 -0.39
N ARG A 79 2.09 14.46 0.06
CA ARG A 79 3.38 13.97 -0.45
C ARG A 79 3.21 13.28 -1.80
N ILE A 80 3.75 13.92 -2.84
CA ILE A 80 3.80 13.33 -4.19
C ILE A 80 5.07 12.48 -4.36
N ILE A 81 4.87 11.25 -4.83
CA ILE A 81 5.95 10.29 -5.12
C ILE A 81 6.16 10.28 -6.63
N ARG A 82 7.37 10.65 -7.06
CA ARG A 82 7.77 10.64 -8.47
C ARG A 82 8.41 9.30 -8.83
N ASP A 83 8.20 8.83 -10.07
CA ASP A 83 8.89 7.67 -10.61
C ASP A 83 10.39 7.96 -10.80
N CYS A 84 11.24 7.19 -10.14
CA CYS A 84 12.69 7.37 -10.20
C CYS A 84 13.33 6.84 -11.50
N ARG A 85 12.57 6.19 -12.38
CA ARG A 85 13.05 5.62 -13.65
C ARG A 85 13.07 6.60 -14.82
N GLY A 86 12.77 7.88 -14.58
CA GLY A 86 12.86 8.94 -15.60
C GLY A 86 11.66 9.01 -16.57
N ILE A 87 10.57 8.29 -16.30
CA ILE A 87 9.37 8.27 -17.18
C ILE A 87 8.45 9.48 -16.91
N GLY A 88 8.77 10.34 -15.93
CA GLY A 88 8.03 11.57 -15.64
C GLY A 88 6.65 11.39 -14.99
N LYS A 89 6.26 10.17 -14.61
CA LYS A 89 5.00 9.90 -13.90
C LYS A 89 5.14 10.14 -12.39
N ASP A 90 4.08 10.65 -11.76
CA ASP A 90 4.00 10.84 -10.31
C ASP A 90 2.64 10.43 -9.74
N THR A 91 2.47 10.57 -8.43
CA THR A 91 1.24 10.17 -7.72
C THR A 91 0.27 11.31 -7.42
N SER A 92 0.39 12.46 -8.07
CA SER A 92 -0.44 13.65 -7.81
C SER A 92 -1.94 13.39 -7.98
N GLU A 93 -2.34 12.71 -9.06
CA GLU A 93 -3.74 12.33 -9.29
C GLU A 93 -4.27 11.42 -8.17
N TYR A 94 -3.49 10.44 -7.74
CA TYR A 94 -3.88 9.54 -6.66
C TYR A 94 -4.01 10.26 -5.32
N ALA A 95 -3.11 11.20 -5.02
CA ALA A 95 -3.18 12.02 -3.81
C ALA A 95 -4.48 12.86 -3.79
N ALA A 96 -4.86 13.46 -4.92
CA ALA A 96 -6.12 14.18 -5.08
C ALA A 96 -7.34 13.27 -4.86
N ILE A 97 -7.31 12.05 -5.39
CA ILE A 97 -8.40 11.07 -5.18
C ILE A 97 -8.56 10.72 -3.71
N ILE A 98 -7.47 10.42 -2.98
CA ILE A 98 -7.53 10.05 -1.55
C ILE A 98 -8.13 11.19 -0.70
N GLY A 99 -7.77 12.44 -1.02
CA GLY A 99 -8.26 13.63 -0.33
C GLY A 99 -9.72 13.98 -0.61
N ASN A 100 -10.29 13.52 -1.72
CA ASN A 100 -11.64 13.86 -2.13
C ASN A 100 -12.67 12.83 -1.60
N THR A 101 -13.48 13.24 -0.62
CA THR A 101 -14.50 12.39 0.02
C THR A 101 -15.74 12.14 -0.85
N TYR A 102 -15.90 12.82 -1.99
CA TYR A 102 -16.96 12.50 -2.96
C TYR A 102 -16.70 11.17 -3.69
N TYR A 103 -15.46 10.69 -3.72
CA TYR A 103 -15.15 9.38 -4.27
C TYR A 103 -15.46 8.26 -3.29
N SER A 104 -15.87 7.11 -3.85
CA SER A 104 -16.16 5.92 -3.05
C SER A 104 -14.94 5.45 -2.24
N PRO A 105 -15.13 4.83 -1.07
CA PRO A 105 -14.04 4.31 -0.25
C PRO A 105 -13.11 3.38 -1.04
N ASN A 106 -13.64 2.51 -1.89
CA ASN A 106 -12.84 1.60 -2.72
C ASN A 106 -11.97 2.37 -3.73
N ARG A 107 -12.51 3.41 -4.39
CA ARG A 107 -11.71 4.23 -5.32
C ARG A 107 -10.56 4.93 -4.60
N ARG A 108 -10.83 5.46 -3.41
CA ARG A 108 -9.82 6.10 -2.56
C ARG A 108 -8.77 5.12 -2.07
N LEU A 109 -9.17 3.89 -1.70
CA LEU A 109 -8.27 2.82 -1.28
C LEU A 109 -7.38 2.37 -2.44
N LYS A 110 -7.94 2.17 -3.64
CA LYS A 110 -7.17 1.85 -4.84
C LYS A 110 -6.13 2.93 -5.12
N ALA A 111 -6.51 4.21 -5.04
CA ALA A 111 -5.57 5.31 -5.22
C ALA A 111 -4.43 5.27 -4.20
N LEU A 112 -4.72 5.07 -2.91
CA LEU A 112 -3.70 4.90 -1.87
C LEU A 112 -2.75 3.74 -2.18
N LEU A 113 -3.29 2.58 -2.58
CA LEU A 113 -2.48 1.42 -2.96
C LEU A 113 -1.61 1.67 -4.20
N MET A 114 -2.05 2.51 -5.16
CA MET A 114 -1.21 2.93 -6.28
C MET A 114 -0.05 3.84 -5.85
N ILE A 115 -0.23 4.67 -4.82
CA ILE A 115 0.88 5.43 -4.22
C ILE A 115 1.88 4.48 -3.56
N LEU A 116 1.41 3.55 -2.73
CA LEU A 116 2.27 2.57 -2.06
C LEU A 116 2.99 1.65 -3.07
N TYR A 117 2.31 1.28 -4.15
CA TYR A 117 2.92 0.58 -5.28
C TYR A 117 4.07 1.38 -5.91
N GLN A 118 3.90 2.69 -6.11
CA GLN A 118 4.97 3.53 -6.63
C GLN A 118 6.14 3.65 -5.66
N VAL A 119 5.87 3.74 -4.34
CA VAL A 119 6.92 3.68 -3.31
C VAL A 119 7.71 2.37 -3.47
N ARG A 120 7.03 1.23 -3.55
CA ARG A 120 7.65 -0.08 -3.78
C ARG A 120 8.50 -0.11 -5.05
N CYS A 121 7.97 0.34 -6.18
CA CYS A 121 8.72 0.40 -7.44
C CYS A 121 9.99 1.24 -7.31
N ASN A 122 9.92 2.37 -6.60
CA ASN A 122 11.09 3.22 -6.36
C ASN A 122 12.14 2.56 -5.45
N LEU A 123 11.74 1.65 -4.57
CA LEU A 123 12.68 0.90 -3.73
C LEU A 123 13.41 -0.21 -4.49
N PHE A 124 12.71 -0.98 -5.33
CA PHE A 124 13.33 -2.11 -6.05
C PHE A 124 13.97 -1.72 -7.39
N HIS A 125 13.59 -0.59 -7.98
CA HIS A 125 14.05 -0.18 -9.31
C HIS A 125 14.64 1.24 -9.35
N GLY A 126 14.65 1.96 -8.24
CA GLY A 126 15.21 3.31 -8.19
C GLY A 126 16.67 3.30 -7.81
N ASN A 127 17.45 4.21 -8.39
CA ASN A 127 18.78 4.63 -7.90
C ASN A 127 18.68 5.39 -6.54
N LYS A 128 17.72 5.03 -5.68
CA LYS A 128 17.54 5.72 -4.41
C LYS A 128 18.61 5.28 -3.44
N ILE A 129 19.50 6.20 -3.13
CA ILE A 129 20.42 6.09 -2.01
C ILE A 129 19.57 6.20 -0.74
N TYR A 130 19.49 5.10 0.01
CA TYR A 130 18.66 4.90 1.21
C TYR A 130 18.89 5.93 2.35
N ASP A 131 19.88 6.82 2.20
CA ASP A 131 20.39 7.67 3.27
C ASP A 131 19.79 9.08 3.32
N ARG A 132 18.78 9.39 2.48
CA ARG A 132 18.07 10.69 2.57
C ARG A 132 16.91 10.59 3.54
N ASP A 133 16.86 11.50 4.52
CA ASP A 133 15.77 11.59 5.52
C ASP A 133 14.37 11.63 4.90
N SER A 134 14.26 12.27 3.74
CA SER A 134 13.00 12.33 2.99
C SER A 134 12.53 10.97 2.48
N ASP A 135 13.46 10.07 2.14
CA ASP A 135 13.14 8.70 1.73
C ASP A 135 12.79 7.83 2.94
N ARG A 136 13.50 7.99 4.08
CA ARG A 136 13.16 7.32 5.34
C ARG A 136 11.73 7.66 5.80
N GLN A 137 11.34 8.93 5.74
CA GLN A 137 9.97 9.36 6.08
C GLN A 137 8.92 8.75 5.14
N VAL A 138 9.20 8.70 3.83
CA VAL A 138 8.29 8.09 2.85
C VAL A 138 8.09 6.61 3.15
N ILE A 139 9.18 5.88 3.41
CA ILE A 139 9.14 4.44 3.69
C ILE A 139 8.42 4.16 5.01
N SER A 140 8.73 4.91 6.07
CA SER A 140 8.08 4.76 7.39
C SER A 140 6.56 4.97 7.31
N ASN A 141 6.12 6.04 6.62
CA ASN A 141 4.69 6.27 6.41
C ASN A 141 4.07 5.21 5.50
N ALA A 142 4.79 4.73 4.48
CA ALA A 142 4.30 3.66 3.60
C ALA A 142 4.10 2.34 4.37
N ALA A 143 5.06 1.98 5.23
CA ALA A 143 4.95 0.82 6.12
C ALA A 143 3.73 0.94 7.03
N ALA A 144 3.61 2.05 7.75
CA ALA A 144 2.50 2.26 8.67
C ALA A 144 1.13 2.27 7.96
N ALA A 145 1.03 2.87 6.76
CA ALA A 145 -0.20 2.84 5.97
C ALA A 145 -0.54 1.41 5.51
N LEU A 146 0.45 0.68 4.96
CA LEU A 146 0.25 -0.67 4.47
C LEU A 146 -0.09 -1.65 5.59
N MET A 147 0.48 -1.47 6.78
CA MET A 147 0.17 -2.29 7.95
C MET A 147 -1.32 -2.23 8.31
N VAL A 148 -1.90 -1.03 8.39
CA VAL A 148 -3.34 -0.86 8.71
C VAL A 148 -4.22 -1.46 7.61
N ILE A 149 -3.82 -1.33 6.34
CA ILE A 149 -4.53 -1.93 5.21
C ILE A 149 -4.47 -3.46 5.29
N LEU A 150 -3.28 -4.02 5.51
CA LEU A 150 -3.07 -5.47 5.56
C LEU A 150 -3.83 -6.10 6.73
N GLN A 151 -3.80 -5.47 7.91
CA GLN A 151 -4.61 -5.86 9.06
C GLN A 151 -6.12 -5.86 8.74
N ALA A 152 -6.61 -4.91 7.95
CA ALA A 152 -8.01 -4.83 7.57
C ALA A 152 -8.44 -6.01 6.67
N TYR A 153 -7.56 -6.43 5.74
CA TYR A 153 -7.80 -7.56 4.85
C TYR A 153 -7.61 -8.93 5.53
N ILE A 154 -6.68 -9.05 6.47
CA ILE A 154 -6.48 -10.30 7.23
C ILE A 154 -7.71 -10.57 8.12
N ASN A 155 -8.19 -9.55 8.83
CA ASN A 155 -9.28 -9.67 9.78
C ASN A 155 -10.65 -9.46 9.13
N LEU A 156 -10.82 -9.88 7.86
CA LEU A 156 -12.01 -9.64 7.03
C LEU A 156 -13.33 -9.93 7.75
#